data_AF-A0A2N9ILY5-F1
#
_entry.id   AF-A0A2N9ILY5-F1
#
_cell.length_a   1.000
_cell.length_b   1.000
_cell.length_c   1.000
_cell.angle_alpha   90.00
_cell.angle_beta   90.00
_cell.angle_gamma   90.00
#
_symmetry.space_group_name_H-M   'P 1'
#
loop_
_entity.id
_entity.type
_entity.pdbx_description
1 polymer ?
#
loop_
_entity_poly.entity_id
_entity_poly.type
_entity_poly.pdbx_seq_one_letter_code
_entity_poly.pdbx_strand_id
1 'polypeptide(L)'
;MKNETSKLVDDVYKEEEEEEMEEPRETLLYSFTPLPLLFMAALPGAGAVRSLFGPFAELVKSFNLPGWLVHWGHPGNMAVVLFAMGGYGTYLGFRIRYSDDVEEKANAKDLHLKLLAGMFFFFALGATGGIISLLTSDKPIFESPHAVTGLTGLALLTIQTTLPALFENKPGLRNVHGILGSGIMTLFLVHAALGLQLGLSF
;
A
#
# COMPACT_ATOMS: atom_id res chain seq x y z
N MET A 1 -30.31 -5.06 -63.89
CA MET A 1 -30.49 -5.19 -62.43
C MET A 1 -29.68 -6.40 -61.97
N LYS A 2 -28.47 -6.13 -61.46
CA LYS A 2 -27.60 -7.07 -60.75
C LYS A 2 -27.81 -6.84 -59.24
N ASN A 3 -27.47 -7.84 -58.43
CA ASN A 3 -27.54 -7.92 -56.97
C ASN A 3 -28.89 -8.33 -56.40
N GLU A 4 -28.99 -9.61 -56.03
CA GLU A 4 -29.46 -10.00 -54.68
C GLU A 4 -29.25 -11.51 -54.38
N THR A 5 -28.91 -12.33 -55.38
CA THR A 5 -28.83 -13.80 -55.23
C THR A 5 -27.43 -14.39 -55.03
N SER A 6 -26.41 -13.59 -54.67
CA SER A 6 -25.02 -14.06 -54.48
C SER A 6 -24.52 -13.99 -53.03
N LYS A 7 -25.37 -13.61 -52.06
CA LYS A 7 -24.93 -13.40 -50.66
C LYS A 7 -25.41 -14.46 -49.68
N LEU A 8 -26.15 -15.48 -50.12
CA LEU A 8 -26.77 -16.47 -49.23
C LEU A 8 -26.27 -17.91 -49.47
N VAL A 9 -25.23 -18.10 -50.28
CA VAL A 9 -24.69 -19.43 -50.63
C VAL A 9 -23.24 -19.61 -50.17
N ASP A 10 -22.57 -18.55 -49.72
CA ASP A 10 -21.17 -18.61 -49.24
C ASP A 10 -21.04 -18.87 -47.73
N ASP A 11 -22.16 -18.94 -46.99
CA ASP A 11 -22.18 -19.04 -45.52
C ASP A 11 -22.30 -20.49 -44.98
N VAL A 12 -22.23 -21.53 -45.83
CA VAL A 12 -22.57 -22.91 -45.42
C VAL A 12 -21.42 -23.92 -45.56
N TYR A 13 -20.25 -23.57 -46.09
CA TYR A 13 -19.15 -24.53 -46.22
C TYR A 13 -17.79 -23.91 -45.91
N LYS A 14 -17.50 -23.72 -44.62
CA LYS A 14 -16.12 -23.66 -44.08
C LYS A 14 -16.11 -23.79 -42.55
N GLU A 15 -16.56 -24.94 -42.08
CA GLU A 15 -16.18 -25.48 -40.77
C GLU A 15 -15.27 -26.68 -41.03
N GLU A 16 -13.95 -26.48 -41.04
CA GLU A 16 -12.98 -27.51 -40.71
C GLU A 16 -11.85 -26.84 -39.92
N GLU A 17 -11.62 -27.38 -38.73
CA GLU A 17 -10.54 -27.07 -37.80
C GLU A 17 -9.16 -27.22 -38.48
N GLU A 18 -8.17 -26.41 -38.08
CA GLU A 18 -6.83 -26.91 -37.73
C GLU A 18 -5.89 -25.77 -37.26
N GLU A 19 -5.51 -25.91 -35.99
CA GLU A 19 -4.22 -25.59 -35.35
C GLU A 19 -3.80 -24.12 -35.12
N GLU A 20 -4.12 -23.70 -33.90
CA GLU A 20 -3.43 -22.71 -33.07
C GLU A 20 -1.89 -22.79 -33.19
N MET A 21 -1.28 -21.76 -33.80
CA MET A 21 0.12 -21.43 -33.50
C MET A 21 0.12 -20.24 -32.54
N GLU A 22 0.04 -20.52 -31.24
CA GLU A 22 0.38 -19.53 -30.22
C GLU A 22 1.87 -19.15 -30.38
N GLU A 23 2.14 -17.88 -30.66
CA GLU A 23 3.49 -17.34 -30.58
C GLU A 23 4.08 -17.58 -29.18
N PRO A 24 5.38 -17.91 -29.06
CA PRO A 24 5.99 -18.15 -27.76
C PRO A 24 5.88 -16.86 -26.93
N ARG A 25 5.02 -16.87 -25.92
CA ARG A 25 4.94 -15.78 -24.94
C ARG A 25 6.26 -15.77 -24.18
N GLU A 26 7.15 -14.87 -24.59
CA GLU A 26 8.38 -14.61 -23.86
C GLU A 26 8.02 -14.24 -22.41
N THR A 27 8.30 -15.15 -21.48
CA THR A 27 8.24 -14.88 -20.05
C THR A 27 9.33 -13.85 -19.76
N LEU A 28 8.95 -12.58 -19.75
CA LEU A 28 9.79 -11.47 -19.33
C LEU A 28 10.09 -11.64 -17.84
N LEU A 29 11.24 -12.25 -17.53
CA LEU A 29 11.77 -12.32 -16.19
C LEU A 29 12.18 -10.90 -15.77
N TYR A 30 11.29 -10.21 -15.06
CA TYR A 30 11.64 -8.99 -14.35
C TYR A 30 12.65 -9.36 -13.26
N SER A 31 13.93 -9.12 -13.52
CA SER A 31 14.97 -9.20 -12.50
C SER A 31 14.79 -8.01 -11.54
N PHE A 32 14.36 -8.31 -10.31
CA PHE A 32 14.37 -7.35 -9.23
C PHE A 32 15.83 -7.10 -8.83
N THR A 33 16.50 -6.18 -9.51
CA THR A 33 17.88 -5.85 -9.17
C THR A 33 17.88 -5.13 -7.81
N PRO A 34 18.72 -5.53 -6.83
CA PRO A 34 18.81 -4.83 -5.53
C PRO A 34 19.57 -3.50 -5.65
N LEU A 35 20.07 -3.15 -6.84
CA LEU A 35 20.86 -1.93 -7.09
C LEU A 35 20.19 -0.62 -6.67
N PRO A 36 18.87 -0.41 -6.91
CA PRO A 36 18.17 0.80 -6.46
C PRO A 36 18.13 0.94 -4.93
N LEU A 37 18.07 -0.19 -4.21
CA LEU A 37 18.02 -0.21 -2.74
C LEU A 37 19.39 0.14 -2.13
N LEU A 38 20.48 -0.37 -2.71
CA LEU A 38 21.84 -0.04 -2.28
C LEU A 38 22.18 1.45 -2.53
N PHE A 39 21.72 2.02 -3.64
CA PHE A 39 21.93 3.45 -3.92
C PHE A 39 21.14 4.33 -2.94
N MET A 40 19.93 3.92 -2.57
CA MET A 40 19.12 4.59 -1.53
C MET A 40 19.77 4.50 -0.14
N ALA A 41 20.42 3.38 0.20
CA ALA A 41 21.13 3.20 1.47
C ALA A 41 22.37 4.10 1.59
N ALA A 42 23.02 4.43 0.47
CA ALA A 42 24.16 5.34 0.40
C ALA A 42 23.75 6.83 0.39
N LEU A 43 22.46 7.15 0.34
CA LEU A 43 22.00 8.54 0.35
C LEU A 43 22.31 9.20 1.71
N PRO A 44 22.67 10.49 1.73
CA PRO A 44 22.91 11.27 2.96
C PRO A 44 21.79 11.16 4.01
N GLY A 45 20.57 10.81 3.58
CA GLY A 45 19.41 10.61 4.44
C GLY A 45 19.54 9.47 5.45
N ALA A 46 20.28 8.38 5.15
CA ALA A 46 20.42 7.26 6.09
C ALA A 46 21.20 7.66 7.35
N GLY A 47 22.28 8.43 7.19
CA GLY A 47 23.03 9.00 8.30
C GLY A 47 22.21 10.02 9.10
N ALA A 48 21.40 10.84 8.43
CA ALA A 48 20.53 11.82 9.08
C ALA A 48 19.45 11.15 9.96
N VAL A 49 18.79 10.09 9.46
CA VAL A 49 17.80 9.33 10.23
C VAL A 49 18.44 8.67 11.44
N ARG A 50 19.61 8.04 11.30
CA ARG A 50 20.33 7.45 12.43
C ARG A 50 20.70 8.48 13.50
N SER A 51 21.17 9.66 13.10
CA SER A 51 21.51 10.74 14.02
C SER A 51 20.29 11.29 14.76
N LEU A 52 19.17 11.48 14.05
CA LEU A 52 17.94 12.02 14.62
C LEU A 52 17.25 11.05 15.59
N PHE A 53 17.22 9.76 15.26
CA PHE A 53 16.50 8.75 16.04
C PHE A 53 17.38 7.98 17.04
N GLY A 54 18.71 8.05 16.91
CA GLY A 54 19.67 7.38 17.80
C GLY A 54 19.44 7.64 19.30
N PRO A 55 19.25 8.89 19.75
CA PRO A 55 18.99 9.19 21.16
C PRO A 55 17.73 8.50 21.71
N PHE A 56 16.69 8.36 20.89
CA PHE A 56 15.45 7.67 21.27
C PHE A 56 15.64 6.15 21.33
N ALA A 57 16.45 5.58 20.43
CA ALA A 57 16.80 4.16 20.47
C ALA A 57 17.56 3.82 21.76
N GLU A 58 18.51 4.65 22.18
CA GLU A 58 19.22 4.48 23.46
C GLU A 58 18.29 4.63 24.67
N LEU A 59 17.34 5.57 24.62
CA LEU A 59 16.31 5.70 25.66
C LEU A 59 15.46 4.43 25.79
N VAL A 60 14.99 3.86 24.68
CA VAL A 60 14.20 2.62 24.70
C VAL A 60 15.00 1.44 25.24
N LYS A 61 16.28 1.33 24.87
CA LYS A 61 17.20 0.31 25.44
C LYS A 61 17.31 0.44 26.96
N SER A 62 17.31 1.67 27.50
CA SER A 62 17.41 1.91 28.96
C SER A 62 16.24 1.36 29.78
N PHE A 63 15.06 1.16 29.15
CA PHE A 63 13.90 0.57 29.82
C PHE A 63 14.00 -0.95 30.03
N ASN A 64 15.03 -1.60 29.49
CA ASN A 64 15.27 -3.04 29.65
C ASN A 64 14.03 -3.90 29.35
N LEU A 65 13.29 -3.53 28.30
CA LEU A 65 12.06 -4.20 27.91
C LEU A 65 12.34 -5.64 27.45
N PRO A 66 11.40 -6.58 27.68
CA PRO A 66 11.53 -7.94 27.18
C PRO A 66 11.69 -7.95 25.64
N GLY A 67 12.62 -8.74 25.12
CA GLY A 67 12.91 -8.79 23.68
C GLY A 67 11.70 -9.12 22.81
N TRP A 68 10.78 -9.98 23.29
CA TRP A 68 9.55 -10.30 22.58
C TRP A 68 8.64 -9.08 22.38
N LEU A 69 8.61 -8.15 23.34
CA LEU A 69 7.78 -6.96 23.28
C LEU A 69 8.36 -5.94 22.30
N VAL A 70 9.69 -5.79 22.28
CA VAL A 70 10.38 -4.93 21.31
C VAL A 70 10.19 -5.47 19.89
N HIS A 71 10.29 -6.79 19.72
CA HIS A 71 10.19 -7.46 18.43
C HIS A 71 8.77 -7.44 17.86
N TRP A 72 7.76 -7.77 18.68
CA TRP A 72 6.37 -7.90 18.22
C TRP A 72 5.50 -6.67 18.47
N GLY A 73 5.96 -5.70 19.26
CA GLY A 73 5.18 -4.51 19.60
C GLY A 73 4.83 -3.67 18.38
N HIS A 74 5.77 -3.45 17.47
CA HIS A 74 5.51 -2.74 16.21
C HIS A 74 4.52 -3.49 15.30
N PRO A 75 4.77 -4.75 14.87
CA PRO A 75 3.84 -5.43 13.96
C PRO A 75 2.47 -5.68 14.60
N GLY A 76 2.41 -5.95 15.91
CA GLY A 76 1.16 -6.13 16.64
C GLY A 76 0.29 -4.86 16.64
N ASN A 77 0.86 -3.71 17.00
CA ASN A 77 0.12 -2.44 16.98
C ASN A 77 -0.27 -2.05 15.55
N MET A 78 0.63 -2.23 14.58
CA MET A 78 0.36 -1.88 13.18
C MET A 78 -0.72 -2.76 12.55
N ALA A 79 -0.84 -4.03 12.96
CA ALA A 79 -1.94 -4.89 12.52
C ALA A 79 -3.31 -4.31 12.96
N VAL A 80 -3.44 -3.88 14.22
CA VAL A 80 -4.68 -3.26 14.72
C VAL A 80 -5.00 -2.00 13.91
N VAL A 81 -4.03 -1.11 13.72
CA VAL A 81 -4.23 0.13 12.96
C VAL A 81 -4.63 -0.18 11.51
N LEU A 82 -3.93 -1.10 10.84
CA LEU A 82 -4.18 -1.45 9.46
C LEU A 82 -5.59 -2.04 9.27
N PHE A 83 -5.97 -3.03 10.07
CA PHE A 83 -7.23 -3.73 9.87
C PHE A 83 -8.43 -2.98 10.46
N ALA A 84 -8.32 -2.48 11.68
CA ALA A 84 -9.43 -1.81 12.34
C ALA A 84 -9.63 -0.39 11.81
N MET A 85 -8.56 0.40 11.64
CA MET A 85 -8.72 1.79 11.17
C MET A 85 -8.66 1.88 9.66
N GLY A 86 -7.66 1.26 9.03
CA GLY A 86 -7.51 1.23 7.58
C GLY A 86 -8.62 0.42 6.91
N GLY A 87 -8.78 -0.85 7.29
CA GLY A 87 -9.77 -1.74 6.68
C GLY A 87 -11.21 -1.23 6.83
N TYR A 88 -11.64 -0.94 8.06
CA TYR A 88 -12.99 -0.42 8.29
C TYR A 88 -13.16 0.99 7.70
N GLY A 89 -12.15 1.85 7.80
CA GLY A 89 -12.16 3.16 7.17
C GLY A 89 -12.35 3.10 5.66
N THR A 90 -11.63 2.21 4.97
CA THR A 90 -11.77 1.98 3.53
C THR A 90 -13.15 1.43 3.19
N TYR A 91 -13.67 0.48 3.98
CA TYR A 91 -15.04 0.00 3.85
C TYR A 91 -16.06 1.15 3.91
N LEU A 92 -15.94 2.04 4.90
CA LEU A 92 -16.79 3.23 5.00
C LEU A 92 -16.64 4.15 3.79
N GLY A 93 -15.44 4.25 3.21
CA GLY A 93 -15.19 4.94 1.94
C GLY A 93 -16.09 4.42 0.80
N PHE A 94 -16.27 3.11 0.71
CA PHE A 94 -17.20 2.49 -0.24
C PHE A 94 -18.66 2.75 0.13
N ARG A 95 -19.01 2.73 1.42
CA ARG A 95 -20.39 3.07 1.87
C ARG A 95 -20.77 4.51 1.54
N ILE A 96 -19.86 5.47 1.67
CA ILE A 96 -20.07 6.86 1.23
C ILE A 96 -20.40 6.94 -0.26
N ARG A 97 -19.78 6.06 -1.07
CA ARG A 97 -19.95 6.08 -2.53
C ARG A 97 -21.22 5.38 -2.99
N TYR A 98 -21.55 4.24 -2.39
CA TYR A 98 -22.55 3.31 -2.92
C TYR A 98 -23.81 3.16 -2.07
N SER A 99 -23.86 3.71 -0.85
CA SER A 99 -25.11 3.71 -0.07
C SER A 99 -26.10 4.74 -0.62
N ASP A 100 -27.38 4.38 -0.60
CA ASP A 100 -28.53 5.24 -0.91
C ASP A 100 -29.11 5.91 0.35
N ASP A 101 -28.75 5.41 1.54
CA ASP A 101 -29.20 5.95 2.82
C ASP A 101 -28.39 7.22 3.18
N VAL A 102 -29.10 8.33 3.35
CA VAL A 102 -28.51 9.64 3.67
C VAL A 102 -27.89 9.67 5.07
N GLU A 103 -28.55 9.04 6.06
CA GLU A 103 -28.05 8.97 7.43
C GLU A 103 -26.79 8.10 7.49
N GLU A 104 -26.81 6.96 6.80
CA GLU A 104 -25.64 6.09 6.71
C GLU A 104 -24.45 6.80 6.06
N LYS A 105 -24.66 7.52 4.96
CA LYS A 105 -23.59 8.27 4.29
C LYS A 105 -22.99 9.36 5.17
N ALA A 106 -23.82 10.06 5.95
CA ALA A 106 -23.36 11.08 6.87
C ALA A 106 -22.47 10.48 7.97
N ASN A 107 -22.93 9.39 8.59
CA ASN A 107 -22.16 8.65 9.60
C ASN A 107 -20.87 8.06 9.00
N ALA A 108 -20.94 7.43 7.83
CA ALA A 108 -19.79 6.86 7.16
C ALA A 108 -18.75 7.92 6.79
N LYS A 109 -19.17 9.11 6.36
CA LYS A 109 -18.26 10.23 6.05
C LYS A 109 -17.50 10.71 7.28
N ASP A 110 -18.19 10.89 8.41
CA ASP A 110 -17.57 11.30 9.67
C ASP A 110 -16.59 10.25 10.18
N LEU A 111 -17.01 8.98 10.24
CA LEU A 111 -16.17 7.88 10.71
C LEU A 111 -14.99 7.60 9.78
N HIS A 112 -15.18 7.64 8.47
CA HIS A 112 -14.10 7.50 7.49
C HIS A 112 -13.01 8.54 7.75
N LEU A 113 -13.37 9.83 7.87
CA LEU A 113 -12.38 10.88 8.15
C LEU A 113 -11.62 10.61 9.46
N LYS A 114 -12.32 10.28 10.54
CA LYS A 114 -11.70 10.03 11.86
C LYS A 114 -10.77 8.82 11.84
N LEU A 115 -11.22 7.71 11.26
CA LEU A 115 -10.45 6.47 11.21
C LEU A 115 -9.23 6.58 10.31
N LEU A 116 -9.35 7.19 9.11
CA LEU A 116 -8.20 7.32 8.21
C LEU A 116 -7.21 8.40 8.68
N ALA A 117 -7.69 9.49 9.29
CA ALA A 117 -6.81 10.46 9.94
C ALA A 117 -6.04 9.81 11.11
N GLY A 118 -6.73 9.00 11.92
CA GLY A 118 -6.10 8.24 12.99
C GLY A 118 -5.11 7.19 12.45
N MET A 119 -5.46 6.48 11.37
CA MET A 119 -4.56 5.54 10.70
C MET A 119 -3.28 6.25 10.24
N PHE A 120 -3.40 7.41 9.59
CA PHE A 120 -2.23 8.21 9.19
C PHE A 120 -1.35 8.55 10.39
N PHE A 121 -1.94 9.06 11.47
CA PHE A 121 -1.23 9.43 12.68
C PHE A 121 -0.48 8.23 13.30
N PHE A 122 -1.18 7.11 13.51
CA PHE A 122 -0.57 5.93 14.13
C PHE A 122 0.42 5.22 13.21
N PHE A 123 0.26 5.29 11.88
CA PHE A 123 1.28 4.80 10.94
C PHE A 123 2.53 5.68 10.94
N ALA A 124 2.39 7.00 11.04
CA ALA A 124 3.54 7.89 11.21
C ALA A 124 4.31 7.55 12.50
N LEU A 125 3.60 7.37 13.63
CA LEU A 125 4.21 6.90 14.88
C LEU A 125 4.81 5.50 14.74
N GLY A 126 4.09 4.58 14.08
CA GLY A 126 4.56 3.23 13.80
C GLY A 126 5.87 3.22 13.01
N ALA A 127 5.99 4.07 11.99
CA ALA A 127 7.22 4.24 11.22
C ALA A 127 8.40 4.67 12.10
N THR A 128 8.19 5.55 13.08
CA THR A 128 9.24 5.89 14.05
C THR A 128 9.64 4.68 14.90
N GLY A 129 8.67 3.88 15.36
CA GLY A 129 8.92 2.64 16.10
C GLY A 129 9.69 1.59 15.27
N GLY A 130 9.35 1.43 13.99
CA GLY A 130 10.06 0.55 13.07
C GLY A 130 11.51 0.99 12.82
N ILE A 131 11.73 2.29 12.63
CA ILE A 131 13.09 2.87 12.52
C ILE A 131 13.88 2.62 13.80
N ILE A 132 13.30 2.89 14.97
CA ILE A 132 13.95 2.66 16.26
C ILE A 132 14.30 1.18 16.42
N SER A 133 13.38 0.25 16.11
CA SER A 133 13.63 -1.20 16.19
C SER A 133 14.81 -1.62 15.29
N LEU A 134 14.89 -1.11 14.06
CA LEU A 134 16.01 -1.41 13.15
C LEU A 134 17.34 -0.83 13.67
N LEU A 135 17.32 0.38 14.21
CA LEU A 135 18.50 1.02 14.81
C LEU A 135 18.96 0.32 16.09
N THR A 136 18.04 -0.19 16.93
CA THR A 136 18.39 -0.97 18.12
C THR A 136 18.98 -2.34 17.78
N SER A 137 18.72 -2.84 16.58
CA SER A 137 19.23 -4.13 16.07
C SER A 137 20.37 -3.97 15.04
N ASP A 138 20.97 -2.77 14.94
CA ASP A 138 22.09 -2.45 14.04
C ASP A 138 21.86 -2.80 12.56
N LYS A 139 20.63 -2.64 12.06
CA LYS A 139 20.24 -2.97 10.68
C LYS A 139 20.11 -1.74 9.76
N PRO A 140 20.47 -1.86 8.46
CA PRO A 140 20.27 -0.79 7.49
C PRO A 140 18.78 -0.54 7.20
N ILE A 141 18.37 0.73 7.16
CA ILE A 141 16.96 1.14 7.06
C ILE A 141 16.42 0.98 5.62
N PHE A 142 17.16 1.42 4.61
CA PHE A 142 16.67 1.50 3.22
C PHE A 142 16.89 0.24 2.38
N GLU A 143 17.51 -0.80 2.94
CA GLU A 143 17.69 -2.10 2.25
C GLU A 143 16.49 -3.03 2.46
N SER A 144 15.67 -2.78 3.49
CA SER A 144 14.51 -3.60 3.80
C SER A 144 13.33 -3.25 2.89
N PRO A 145 12.81 -4.22 2.11
CA PRO A 145 11.59 -4.00 1.32
C PRO A 145 10.40 -3.56 2.18
N HIS A 146 10.32 -4.04 3.43
CA HIS A 146 9.32 -3.59 4.40
C HIS A 146 9.47 -2.09 4.72
N ALA A 147 10.68 -1.62 5.00
CA ALA A 147 10.92 -0.21 5.31
C ALA A 147 10.61 0.71 4.11
N VAL A 148 11.04 0.33 2.90
CA VAL A 148 10.81 1.11 1.68
C VAL A 148 9.32 1.20 1.35
N THR A 149 8.60 0.08 1.42
CA THR A 149 7.13 0.07 1.19
C THR A 149 6.39 0.88 2.26
N GLY A 150 6.85 0.89 3.51
CA GLY A 150 6.27 1.69 4.59
C GLY A 150 6.42 3.19 4.35
N LEU A 151 7.62 3.65 3.98
CA LEU A 151 7.87 5.05 3.64
C LEU A 151 7.09 5.49 2.40
N THR A 152 7.04 4.65 1.38
CA THR A 152 6.25 4.89 0.16
C THR A 152 4.77 5.01 0.50
N GLY A 153 4.25 4.07 1.30
CA GLY A 153 2.86 4.08 1.74
C GLY A 153 2.50 5.34 2.52
N LEU A 154 3.37 5.78 3.44
CA LEU A 154 3.13 7.00 4.23
C LEU A 154 3.17 8.28 3.36
N ALA A 155 4.07 8.34 2.38
CA ALA A 155 4.11 9.44 1.42
C ALA A 155 2.83 9.49 0.56
N LEU A 156 2.39 8.35 0.03
CA LEU A 156 1.15 8.25 -0.73
C LEU A 156 -0.08 8.58 0.14
N LEU A 157 -0.08 8.16 1.40
CA LEU A 157 -1.16 8.48 2.34
C LEU A 157 -1.22 9.98 2.65
N THR A 158 -0.07 10.67 2.70
CA THR A 158 0.00 12.13 2.81
C THR A 158 -0.66 12.82 1.61
N ILE A 159 -0.41 12.33 0.39
CA ILE A 159 -1.09 12.83 -0.80
C ILE A 159 -2.59 12.55 -0.71
N GLN A 160 -2.97 11.33 -0.35
CA GLN A 160 -4.36 10.87 -0.23
C GLN A 160 -5.20 11.72 0.74
N THR A 161 -4.64 12.16 1.87
CA THR A 161 -5.35 12.98 2.87
C THR A 161 -5.56 14.41 2.43
N THR A 162 -4.76 14.94 1.49
CA THR A 162 -4.90 16.30 0.96
C THR A 162 -5.89 16.39 -0.20
N LEU A 163 -6.12 15.28 -0.95
CA LEU A 163 -7.02 15.26 -2.10
C LEU A 163 -8.46 15.76 -1.81
N PRO A 164 -9.11 15.44 -0.68
CA PRO A 164 -10.47 15.89 -0.40
C PRO A 164 -10.66 17.41 -0.41
N ALA A 165 -9.63 18.18 -0.03
CA ALA A 165 -9.68 19.64 -0.05
C ALA A 165 -9.81 20.23 -1.46
N LEU A 166 -9.55 19.43 -2.51
CA LEU A 166 -9.58 19.86 -3.90
C LEU A 166 -10.86 19.40 -4.65
N PHE A 167 -11.77 18.69 -3.97
CA PHE A 167 -12.94 18.08 -4.61
C PHE A 167 -13.94 19.10 -5.15
N GLU A 168 -14.12 20.24 -4.48
CA GLU A 168 -15.07 21.28 -4.89
C GLU A 168 -14.72 21.86 -6.27
N ASN A 169 -13.43 22.05 -6.52
CA ASN A 169 -12.93 22.60 -7.78
C ASN A 169 -12.79 21.54 -8.88
N LYS A 170 -12.61 20.27 -8.51
CA LYS A 170 -12.31 19.16 -9.44
C LYS A 170 -13.02 17.88 -8.98
N PRO A 171 -14.31 17.69 -9.29
CA PRO A 171 -15.10 16.55 -8.81
C PRO A 171 -14.54 15.19 -9.25
N GLY A 172 -13.83 15.14 -10.39
CA GLY A 172 -13.13 13.93 -10.86
C GLY A 172 -12.06 13.40 -9.89
N LEU A 173 -11.51 14.24 -9.01
CA LEU A 173 -10.54 13.83 -8.00
C LEU A 173 -11.13 12.86 -6.95
N ARG A 174 -12.47 12.79 -6.82
CA ARG A 174 -13.11 11.79 -5.95
C ARG A 174 -12.85 10.36 -6.44
N ASN A 175 -12.80 10.15 -7.75
CA ASN A 175 -12.47 8.84 -8.32
C ASN A 175 -10.97 8.55 -8.12
N VAL A 176 -10.10 9.55 -8.33
CA VAL A 176 -8.67 9.43 -8.05
C VAL A 176 -8.41 9.06 -6.60
N HIS A 177 -9.06 9.75 -5.65
CA HIS A 177 -8.97 9.43 -4.21
C HIS A 177 -9.44 7.99 -3.92
N GLY A 178 -10.53 7.53 -4.54
CA GLY A 178 -11.00 6.15 -4.35
C GLY A 178 -10.00 5.11 -4.86
N ILE A 179 -9.46 5.30 -6.06
CA ILE A 179 -8.49 4.39 -6.69
C ILE A 179 -7.16 4.41 -5.94
N LEU A 180 -6.62 5.61 -5.68
CA LEU A 180 -5.37 5.79 -4.95
C LEU A 180 -5.49 5.22 -3.53
N GLY A 181 -6.57 5.51 -2.81
CA GLY A 181 -6.83 4.95 -1.49
C GLY A 181 -6.88 3.43 -1.48
N SER A 182 -7.55 2.83 -2.46
CA SER A 182 -7.60 1.37 -2.59
C SER A 182 -6.22 0.78 -2.90
N GLY A 183 -5.44 1.42 -3.77
CA GLY A 183 -4.07 1.02 -4.08
C GLY A 183 -3.12 1.12 -2.87
N ILE A 184 -3.27 2.18 -2.07
CA ILE A 184 -2.51 2.37 -0.82
C ILE A 184 -2.83 1.24 0.17
N MET A 185 -4.10 0.83 0.29
CA MET A 185 -4.46 -0.30 1.16
C MET A 185 -3.83 -1.61 0.70
N THR A 186 -3.84 -1.89 -0.61
CA THR A 186 -3.14 -3.05 -1.17
C THR A 186 -1.64 -3.00 -0.87
N LEU A 187 -1.01 -1.84 -1.05
CA LEU A 187 0.40 -1.63 -0.69
C LEU A 187 0.64 -1.90 0.79
N PHE A 188 -0.26 -1.48 1.69
CA PHE A 188 -0.09 -1.74 3.12
C PHE A 188 -0.30 -3.21 3.51
N LEU A 189 -1.12 -3.97 2.78
CA LEU A 189 -1.20 -5.42 2.95
C LEU A 189 0.12 -6.10 2.53
N VAL A 190 0.71 -5.67 1.41
CA VAL A 190 2.05 -6.13 0.99
C VAL A 190 3.10 -5.75 2.03
N HIS A 191 3.09 -4.50 2.50
CA HIS A 191 3.98 -4.01 3.55
C HIS A 191 3.87 -4.84 4.84
N ALA A 192 2.64 -5.19 5.26
CA ALA A 192 2.39 -6.04 6.42
C ALA A 192 2.91 -7.47 6.21
N ALA A 193 2.71 -8.06 5.02
CA ALA A 193 3.27 -9.37 4.68
C ALA A 193 4.80 -9.37 4.73
N LEU A 194 5.44 -8.34 4.16
CA LEU A 194 6.90 -8.14 4.24
C LEU A 194 7.37 -7.93 5.69
N GLY A 195 6.59 -7.22 6.51
CA GLY A 195 6.88 -7.02 7.93
C GLY A 195 6.81 -8.31 8.74
N LEU A 196 5.80 -9.15 8.46
CA LEU A 196 5.68 -10.47 9.07
C LEU A 196 6.83 -11.38 8.65
N GLN A 197 7.17 -11.41 7.35
CA GLN A 197 8.33 -12.15 6.85
C GLN A 197 9.62 -11.69 7.52
N LEU A 198 9.81 -10.38 7.66
CA LEU A 198 10.97 -9.81 8.34
C LEU A 198 11.00 -10.23 9.81
N GLY A 199 9.88 -10.13 10.53
CA GLY A 199 9.77 -10.53 11.94
C GLY A 199 10.01 -12.02 12.18
N LEU A 200 9.67 -12.89 11.23
CA LEU A 200 9.92 -14.34 11.32
C LEU A 200 11.34 -14.75 10.87
N SER A 201 12.09 -13.84 10.23
CA SER A 201 13.46 -14.12 9.76
C SER A 201 14.55 -14.00 10.83
N PHE A 202 14.14 -13.71 12.07
CA PHE A 202 14.98 -13.50 13.24
C PHE A 202 14.79 -14.58 14.30
#